data_AF-X1PB35-F1
#
_entry.id   AF-X1PB35-F1
#
_cell.length_a   1.000
_cell.length_b   1.000
_cell.length_c   1.000
_cell.angle_alpha   90.00
_cell.angle_beta   90.00
_cell.angle_gamma   90.00
#
_symmetry.space_group_name_H-M   'P 1'
#
loop_
_entity.id
_entity.type
_entity.pdbx_description
1 polymer ?
#
loop_
_entity_poly.entity_id
_entity_poly.type
_entity_poly.pdbx_seq_one_letter_code
_entity_poly.pdbx_strand_id
1 'polypeptide(L)' 'TKIGIGELTLPEFYDTVKTLNQTISVDYYLPGCPPPPDLVMNAVNAILKGELPEKGVVLAPNKALCDTCPTVFSIR' A
#
# COMPACT_ATOMS: atom_id res chain seq x y z
N THR A 1 -27.86 15.61 -8.99
CA THR A 1 -28.12 16.89 -8.31
C THR A 1 -27.55 18.02 -9.15
N LYS A 2 -28.39 18.93 -9.71
CA LYS A 2 -27.90 20.07 -10.50
C LYS A 2 -27.19 21.07 -9.58
N ILE A 3 -25.93 21.36 -9.89
CA ILE A 3 -25.13 22.40 -9.24
C ILE A 3 -24.84 23.49 -10.29
N GLY A 4 -24.48 24.70 -9.87
CA GLY A 4 -24.28 25.86 -10.77
C GLY A 4 -23.27 25.67 -11.91
N ILE A 5 -22.51 24.57 -11.92
CA ILE A 5 -21.51 24.23 -12.93
C ILE A 5 -21.75 22.87 -13.63
N GLY A 6 -22.85 22.16 -13.35
CA GLY A 6 -23.13 20.85 -13.98
C GLY A 6 -24.04 19.92 -13.17
N GLU A 7 -24.19 18.70 -13.66
CA GLU A 7 -24.92 17.64 -12.95
C GLU A 7 -23.96 16.79 -12.11
N LEU A 8 -24.19 16.74 -10.79
CA LEU A 8 -23.48 15.85 -9.88
C LEU A 8 -24.18 14.50 -9.80
N THR A 9 -23.43 13.46 -10.11
CA THR A 9 -23.80 12.06 -9.86
C THR A 9 -22.82 11.51 -8.82
N LEU A 10 -23.33 11.12 -7.65
CA LEU A 10 -22.53 10.43 -6.64
C LEU A 10 -22.53 8.92 -6.95
N PRO A 11 -21.40 8.23 -6.75
CA PRO A 11 -21.36 6.78 -6.86
C PRO A 11 -22.21 6.15 -5.76
N GLU A 12 -22.73 4.96 -6.03
CA GLU A 12 -23.37 4.14 -5.00
C GLU A 12 -22.32 3.61 -4.02
N PHE A 13 -22.76 3.33 -2.80
CA PHE A 13 -21.96 2.58 -1.85
C PHE A 13 -22.06 1.09 -2.14
N TYR A 14 -20.95 0.38 -1.94
CA TYR A 14 -20.96 -1.08 -1.88
C TYR A 14 -21.15 -1.53 -0.43
N ASP A 15 -21.80 -2.69 -0.24
CA ASP A 15 -21.96 -3.30 1.09
C ASP A 15 -20.66 -3.89 1.65
N THR A 16 -19.61 -4.00 0.84
CA THR A 16 -18.31 -4.59 1.20
C THR A 16 -17.15 -3.83 0.56
N VAL A 17 -16.01 -3.80 1.25
CA VAL A 17 -14.75 -3.31 0.67
C VAL A 17 -14.07 -4.42 -0.13
N LYS A 18 -13.32 -4.02 -1.16
CA LYS A 18 -12.42 -4.88 -1.92
C LYS A 18 -11.01 -4.34 -1.86
N THR A 19 -10.04 -5.23 -1.79
CA THR A 19 -8.64 -4.86 -2.01
C THR A 19 -8.42 -4.58 -3.49
N LEU A 20 -7.42 -3.76 -3.84
CA LEU A 20 -7.16 -3.38 -5.24
C LEU A 20 -6.91 -4.61 -6.13
N ASN A 21 -6.22 -5.63 -5.61
CA ASN A 21 -5.91 -6.86 -6.32
C ASN A 21 -7.12 -7.80 -6.55
N GLN A 22 -8.24 -7.58 -5.88
CA GLN A 22 -9.51 -8.27 -6.19
C GLN A 22 -10.24 -7.66 -7.39
N THR A 23 -9.88 -6.43 -7.77
CA THR A 23 -10.55 -5.69 -8.85
C THR A 23 -9.68 -5.64 -10.11
N ILE A 24 -8.37 -5.49 -9.97
CA ILE A 24 -7.41 -5.43 -11.08
C ILE A 24 -6.12 -6.17 -10.74
N SER A 25 -5.33 -6.53 -11.76
CA SER A 25 -3.98 -7.06 -11.54
C SER A 25 -3.08 -5.99 -10.90
N VAL A 26 -2.39 -6.34 -9.82
CA VAL A 26 -1.46 -5.47 -9.10
C VAL A 26 -0.05 -6.05 -9.20
N ASP A 27 0.88 -5.26 -9.72
CA ASP A 27 2.26 -5.70 -9.96
C ASP A 27 3.10 -5.77 -8.68
N TYR A 28 2.91 -4.83 -7.74
CA TYR A 28 3.67 -4.75 -6.49
C TYR A 28 2.82 -4.21 -5.35
N TYR A 29 3.16 -4.59 -4.12
CA TYR A 29 2.47 -4.11 -2.92
C TYR A 29 3.40 -3.31 -2.03
N LEU A 30 2.94 -2.16 -1.54
CA LEU A 30 3.66 -1.32 -0.58
C LEU A 30 2.81 -1.17 0.70
N PRO A 31 3.07 -1.97 1.75
CA PRO A 31 2.23 -2.01 2.93
C PRO A 31 2.48 -0.82 3.87
N GLY A 32 1.43 -0.42 4.60
CA GLY A 32 1.46 0.59 5.67
C GLY A 32 0.28 1.55 5.62
N CYS A 33 -0.05 2.19 6.75
CA CYS A 33 -1.19 3.09 6.88
C CYS A 33 -0.82 4.40 7.61
N PRO A 34 -0.04 5.32 6.97
CA PRO A 34 0.56 5.18 5.64
C PRO A 34 1.90 4.41 5.68
N PRO A 35 2.44 3.99 4.52
CA PRO A 35 3.79 3.42 4.45
C PRO A 35 4.86 4.39 4.98
N PRO A 36 5.93 3.88 5.62
CA PRO A 36 7.06 4.71 6.05
C PRO A 36 7.71 5.48 4.87
N PRO A 37 8.14 6.74 5.05
CA PRO A 37 8.67 7.56 3.95
C PRO A 37 9.89 6.96 3.25
N ASP A 38 10.80 6.34 4.01
CA ASP A 38 11.98 5.64 3.49
C ASP A 38 11.58 4.45 2.59
N LEU A 39 10.54 3.71 2.99
CA LEU A 39 10.01 2.60 2.21
C LEU A 39 9.41 3.07 0.88
N VAL A 40 8.67 4.19 0.90
CA VAL A 40 8.13 4.83 -0.31
C VAL A 40 9.28 5.24 -1.24
N MET A 41 10.29 5.93 -0.71
CA MET A 41 11.44 6.38 -1.50
C MET A 41 12.23 5.21 -2.10
N ASN A 42 12.41 4.12 -1.36
CA ASN A 42 13.06 2.91 -1.86
C ASN A 42 12.28 2.28 -3.01
N ALA A 43 10.96 2.18 -2.89
CA ALA A 43 10.11 1.65 -3.95
C ALA A 43 10.18 2.51 -5.23
N VAL A 44 10.09 3.83 -5.09
CA VAL A 44 10.22 4.77 -6.23
C VAL A 44 11.59 4.65 -6.88
N ASN A 45 12.67 4.61 -6.11
CA ASN A 45 14.02 4.46 -6.63
C ASN A 45 14.22 3.13 -7.37
N ALA A 46 13.67 2.02 -6.87
CA ALA A 46 13.74 0.73 -7.54
C ALA A 46 13.03 0.76 -8.91
N ILE A 47 11.85 1.42 -8.99
CA ILE A 47 11.14 1.63 -10.25
C ILE A 47 11.99 2.43 -11.24
N LEU A 48 12.54 3.57 -10.79
CA LEU A 48 13.32 4.47 -11.65
C LEU A 48 14.61 3.83 -12.18
N LYS A 49 15.22 2.93 -11.41
CA LYS A 49 16.43 2.19 -11.81
C LYS A 49 16.13 0.94 -12.65
N GLY A 50 14.87 0.51 -12.74
CA GLY A 50 14.51 -0.78 -13.34
C GLY A 50 14.93 -1.98 -12.50
N GLU A 51 15.23 -1.78 -11.22
CA GLU A 51 15.66 -2.81 -10.26
C GLU A 51 14.44 -3.40 -9.55
N LEU A 52 13.43 -3.80 -10.32
CA LEU A 52 12.20 -4.35 -9.77
C LEU A 52 12.31 -5.87 -9.61
N PRO A 53 11.85 -6.41 -8.47
CA PRO A 53 11.75 -7.85 -8.27
C PRO A 53 10.66 -8.46 -9.15
N GLU A 54 10.43 -9.77 -9.04
CA GLU A 54 9.34 -10.44 -9.73
C GLU A 54 7.97 -9.82 -9.38
N LYS A 55 7.04 -9.82 -10.35
CA LYS A 55 5.69 -9.32 -10.14
C LYS A 55 4.97 -10.09 -9.03
N GLY A 56 4.15 -9.39 -8.26
CA GLY A 56 3.34 -9.91 -7.17
C GLY A 56 4.01 -9.87 -5.80
N VAL A 57 5.28 -9.46 -5.71
CA VAL A 57 5.97 -9.36 -4.41
C VAL A 57 5.58 -8.10 -3.63
N VAL A 58 5.83 -8.17 -2.33
CA VAL A 58 5.66 -7.06 -1.39
C VAL A 58 7.00 -6.32 -1.26
N LEU A 59 7.01 -5.02 -1.55
CA LEU A 59 8.17 -4.14 -1.44
C LEU A 59 8.37 -3.69 0.01
N ALA A 60 8.52 -4.64 0.92
CA ALA A 60 8.75 -4.40 2.34
C ALA A 60 9.55 -5.53 2.98
N PRO A 61 10.21 -5.28 4.13
CA PRO A 61 10.87 -6.33 4.89
C PRO A 61 9.89 -7.45 5.28
N ASN A 62 10.28 -8.70 5.03
CA ASN A 62 9.54 -9.87 5.49
C ASN A 62 9.99 -10.28 6.90
N LYS A 63 9.71 -9.40 7.88
CA LYS A 63 10.01 -9.60 9.30
C LYS A 63 8.85 -9.12 10.14
N ALA A 64 8.63 -9.78 11.28
CA ALA A 64 7.60 -9.34 12.22
C ALA A 64 8.09 -8.09 12.96
N LEU A 65 7.18 -7.25 13.42
CA LEU A 65 7.54 -6.08 14.23
C LEU A 65 8.31 -6.48 15.51
N CYS A 66 8.03 -7.67 16.05
CA CYS A 66 8.75 -8.23 17.19
C CYS A 66 10.26 -8.40 16.95
N ASP A 67 10.72 -8.55 15.70
CA ASP A 67 12.15 -8.73 15.39
C ASP A 67 12.97 -7.44 15.61
N THR A 68 12.32 -6.27 15.47
CA THR A 68 12.95 -4.95 15.59
C THR A 68 12.46 -4.17 16.80
N CYS A 69 11.43 -4.68 17.50
CA CYS A 69 10.83 -3.99 18.62
C CYS A 69 11.82 -3.86 19.78
N PRO A 70 12.14 -2.63 20.24
CA PRO A 70 13.10 -2.41 21.33
C PRO A 70 12.67 -3.05 22.66
N THR A 71 11.37 -3.28 22.85
CA THR A 71 10.82 -3.76 24.13
C THR A 71 10.91 -5.27 24.32
N VAL A 72 11.26 -6.05 23.29
CA VAL A 72 11.38 -7.52 23.39
C VAL A 72 12.42 -7.95 24.43
N PHE A 73 13.45 -7.14 24.65
CA PHE A 73 14.48 -7.39 25.67
C PHE A 73 14.08 -6.93 27.08
N SER A 74 12.97 -6.19 27.24
CA SER A 74 12.53 -5.68 28.55
C SER A 74 11.54 -6.61 29.27
N ILE A 75 11.09 -7.68 28.61
CA ILE A 75 10.08 -8.66 29.09
C ILE A 75 10.60 -10.10 29.07
N ARG A 76 11.88 -10.31 28.72
CA ARG A 76 12.62 -11.57 28.89
C ARG A 76 13.59 -11.42 30.05
#